data_AF-A0A7X0GQL2-F1
#
_entry.id   AF-A0A7X0GQL2-F1
#
_cell.length_a   1.000
_cell.length_b   1.000
_cell.length_c   1.000
_cell.angle_alpha   90.00
_cell.angle_beta   90.00
_cell.angle_gamma   90.00
#
_symmetry.space_group_name_H-M   'P 1'
#
loop_
_entity.id
_entity.type
_entity.pdbx_description
1 polymer ?
#
loop_
_entity_poly.entity_id
_entity_poly.type
_entity_poly.pdbx_seq_one_letter_code
_entity_poly.pdbx_strand_id
1 'polypeptide(L)'
;MKLDTASRRRIEVFELRLRIELATIEAYHRVCQPENPLLFINNVPGRLSIVIGLVPPEEFAEAAGLVRLVRHVYGRASDILHGRSSMVDAPAVIIDEWRSIVERLETLAGVRPVVDSN
;
A
#
# COMPACT_ATOMS: atom_id res chain seq x y z
N MET A 1 28.11 5.97 -9.28
CA MET A 1 27.60 7.15 -8.56
C MET A 1 26.87 6.67 -7.31
N LYS A 2 27.31 7.03 -6.10
CA LYS A 2 26.60 6.67 -4.86
C LYS A 2 25.47 7.69 -4.67
N LEU A 3 24.23 7.22 -4.59
CA LEU A 3 23.09 8.05 -4.20
C LEU A 3 23.28 8.53 -2.77
N ASP A 4 22.96 9.80 -2.51
CA ASP A 4 22.87 10.30 -1.14
C ASP A 4 21.71 9.62 -0.39
N THR A 5 21.75 9.67 0.94
CA THR A 5 20.79 8.98 1.81
C THR A 5 19.35 9.47 1.59
N ALA A 6 19.14 10.75 1.31
CA ALA A 6 17.80 11.31 1.09
C ALA A 6 17.21 10.83 -0.25
N SER A 7 18.03 10.78 -1.30
CA SER A 7 17.66 10.19 -2.59
C SER A 7 17.30 8.72 -2.47
N ARG A 8 18.06 7.94 -1.69
CA ARG A 8 17.72 6.52 -1.42
C ARG A 8 16.39 6.38 -0.69
N ARG A 9 16.15 7.17 0.35
CA ARG A 9 14.87 7.16 1.09
C ARG A 9 13.69 7.51 0.20
N ARG A 10 13.83 8.50 -0.68
CA ARG A 10 12.78 8.85 -1.65
C ARG A 10 12.46 7.70 -2.58
N ILE A 11 13.47 6.94 -3.03
CA ILE A 11 13.26 5.75 -3.86
C ILE A 11 12.49 4.69 -3.06
N GLU A 12 12.87 4.40 -1.82
CA GLU A 12 12.15 3.44 -0.97
C GLU A 12 10.69 3.85 -0.73
N VAL A 13 10.43 5.14 -0.48
CA VAL A 13 9.08 5.68 -0.34
C VAL A 13 8.29 5.55 -1.65
N PHE A 14 8.94 5.78 -2.79
CA PHE A 14 8.33 5.61 -4.11
C PHE A 14 7.96 4.16 -4.38
N GLU A 15 8.84 3.22 -4.06
CA GLU A 15 8.59 1.78 -4.18
C GLU A 15 7.39 1.35 -3.34
N LEU A 16 7.31 1.78 -2.07
CA LEU A 16 6.15 1.49 -1.21
C LEU A 16 4.85 2.02 -1.82
N ARG A 17 4.86 3.21 -2.41
CA ARG A 17 3.69 3.78 -3.07
C ARG A 17 3.25 2.95 -4.28
N LEU A 18 4.19 2.55 -5.14
CA LEU A 18 3.89 1.71 -6.30
C LEU A 18 3.33 0.34 -5.91
N ARG A 19 3.86 -0.25 -4.83
CA ARG A 19 3.37 -1.52 -4.28
C ARG A 19 1.94 -1.42 -3.79
N ILE A 20 1.59 -0.33 -3.10
CA ILE A 20 0.19 -0.06 -2.71
C ILE A 20 -0.70 0.07 -3.95
N GLU A 21 -0.27 0.83 -4.96
CA GLU A 21 -1.03 1.00 -6.20
C GLU A 21 -1.32 -0.35 -6.87
N LEU A 22 -0.29 -1.19 -7.02
CA LEU A 22 -0.42 -2.52 -7.60
C LEU A 22 -1.37 -3.43 -6.79
N ALA A 23 -1.19 -3.50 -5.47
CA ALA A 23 -2.04 -4.31 -4.60
C ALA A 23 -3.51 -3.90 -4.67
N THR A 24 -3.79 -2.60 -4.76
CA THR A 24 -5.18 -2.12 -4.88
C THR A 24 -5.81 -2.38 -6.25
N ILE A 25 -5.01 -2.43 -7.32
CA ILE A 25 -5.48 -2.85 -8.65
C ILE A 25 -5.84 -4.33 -8.62
N GLU A 26 -4.96 -5.15 -8.06
CA GLU A 26 -5.18 -6.60 -7.99
C GLU A 26 -6.42 -6.93 -7.15
N ALA A 27 -6.57 -6.29 -5.99
CA ALA A 27 -7.76 -6.43 -5.17
C ALA A 27 -9.04 -6.02 -5.92
N TYR A 28 -8.97 -4.93 -6.69
CA TYR A 28 -10.10 -4.48 -7.50
C TYR A 28 -10.52 -5.54 -8.53
N HIS A 29 -9.58 -6.08 -9.30
CA HIS A 29 -9.89 -7.09 -10.32
C HIS A 29 -10.52 -8.35 -9.72
N ARG A 30 -10.06 -8.78 -8.54
CA ARG A 30 -10.57 -9.98 -7.87
C ARG A 30 -11.99 -9.78 -7.31
N VAL A 31 -12.27 -8.63 -6.71
CA VAL A 31 -13.59 -8.35 -6.11
C VAL A 31 -14.62 -7.91 -7.15
N CYS A 32 -14.23 -7.05 -8.08
CA CYS A 32 -15.15 -6.42 -9.04
C CYS A 32 -15.25 -7.16 -10.39
N GLN A 33 -14.55 -8.29 -10.53
CA GLN A 33 -14.39 -9.10 -11.75
C GLN A 33 -13.54 -8.42 -12.85
N PRO A 34 -12.75 -9.19 -13.62
CA PRO A 34 -11.81 -8.67 -14.62
C PRO A 34 -12.47 -7.97 -15.82
N GLU A 35 -13.77 -8.16 -16.04
CA GLU A 35 -14.51 -7.61 -17.18
C GLU A 35 -15.04 -6.17 -16.94
N ASN A 36 -15.01 -5.69 -15.70
CA ASN A 36 -15.28 -4.30 -15.40
C ASN A 36 -13.97 -3.51 -15.44
N PRO A 37 -13.76 -2.60 -16.40
CA PRO A 37 -12.65 -1.66 -16.31
C PRO A 37 -12.78 -0.86 -15.01
N LEU A 38 -11.70 -0.18 -14.58
CA LEU A 38 -11.62 0.70 -13.40
C LEU A 38 -12.58 1.93 -13.47
N LEU A 39 -13.81 1.77 -13.97
CA LEU A 39 -14.72 2.79 -14.44
C LEU A 39 -15.26 3.68 -13.31
N PHE A 40 -15.33 3.17 -12.08
CA PHE A 40 -15.98 3.89 -10.97
C PHE A 40 -15.02 4.35 -9.87
N ILE A 41 -13.85 3.73 -9.72
CA ILE A 41 -12.90 4.02 -8.63
C ILE A 41 -11.47 4.08 -9.17
N ASN A 42 -11.08 5.26 -9.68
CA ASN A 42 -9.76 5.49 -10.29
C ASN A 42 -8.69 5.99 -9.32
N ASN A 43 -9.01 6.16 -8.04
CA ASN A 43 -8.05 6.61 -7.03
C ASN A 43 -7.70 5.49 -6.03
N VAL A 44 -6.47 5.50 -5.53
CA VAL A 44 -5.99 4.52 -4.54
C VAL A 44 -6.83 4.49 -3.27
N PRO A 45 -7.21 5.63 -2.64
CA PRO A 45 -8.01 5.60 -1.41
C PRO A 45 -9.35 4.90 -1.54
N GLY A 46 -10.00 5.01 -2.69
CA GLY A 46 -11.24 4.30 -3.00
C GLY A 46 -10.99 2.83 -3.26
N ARG A 47 -9.97 2.47 -4.04
CA ARG A 47 -9.63 1.05 -4.31
C ARG A 47 -9.19 0.32 -3.05
N LEU A 48 -8.58 1.00 -2.09
CA LEU A 48 -8.24 0.41 -0.79
C LEU A 48 -9.46 -0.13 -0.04
N SER A 49 -10.62 0.52 -0.16
CA SER A 49 -11.84 0.01 0.48
C SER A 49 -12.31 -1.33 -0.12
N ILE A 50 -11.97 -1.60 -1.39
CA ILE A 50 -12.34 -2.83 -2.08
C ILE A 50 -11.58 -4.04 -1.53
N VAL A 51 -10.39 -3.83 -0.96
CA VAL A 51 -9.58 -4.88 -0.31
C VAL A 51 -10.37 -5.61 0.79
N ILE A 52 -11.30 -4.92 1.47
CA ILE A 52 -12.16 -5.53 2.49
C ILE A 52 -13.08 -6.61 1.90
N GLY A 53 -13.42 -6.51 0.62
CA GLY A 53 -14.19 -7.54 -0.08
C GLY A 53 -13.43 -8.85 -0.35
N LEU A 54 -12.13 -8.91 -0.04
CA LEU A 54 -11.31 -10.12 -0.17
C LEU A 54 -11.31 -11.01 1.08
N VAL A 55 -11.79 -10.50 2.21
CA VAL A 55 -11.79 -11.23 3.49
C VAL A 55 -13.19 -11.70 3.85
N PRO A 56 -13.31 -12.81 4.62
CA PRO A 56 -14.58 -13.20 5.17
C PRO A 56 -15.06 -12.20 6.26
N PRO A 57 -16.36 -12.17 6.60
CA PRO A 57 -16.94 -11.17 7.50
C PRO A 57 -16.28 -11.08 8.89
N GLU A 58 -15.79 -12.20 9.42
CA GLU A 58 -15.10 -12.29 10.71
C GLU A 58 -13.77 -11.51 10.77
N GLU A 59 -13.11 -11.32 9.62
CA GLU A 59 -11.84 -10.59 9.50
C GLU A 59 -12.04 -9.11 9.14
N PHE A 60 -13.29 -8.66 8.98
CA PHE A 60 -13.62 -7.32 8.52
C PHE A 60 -12.93 -6.21 9.32
N ALA A 61 -12.93 -6.32 10.65
CA ALA A 61 -12.37 -5.29 11.53
C ALA A 61 -10.85 -5.16 11.36
N GLU A 62 -10.15 -6.28 11.17
CA GLU A 62 -8.71 -6.29 10.92
C GLU A 62 -8.39 -5.69 9.55
N ALA A 63 -9.12 -6.12 8.50
CA ALA A 63 -8.94 -5.59 7.15
C ALA A 63 -9.22 -4.07 7.10
N ALA A 64 -10.27 -3.59 7.77
CA ALA A 64 -10.56 -2.16 7.89
C ALA A 64 -9.45 -1.40 8.62
N GLY A 65 -8.88 -2.00 9.68
CA GLY A 65 -7.72 -1.47 10.40
C GLY A 65 -6.50 -1.32 9.49
N LEU A 66 -6.19 -2.36 8.71
CA LEU A 66 -5.10 -2.37 7.74
C LEU A 66 -5.31 -1.31 6.66
N VAL A 67 -6.52 -1.21 6.09
CA VAL A 67 -6.86 -0.19 5.09
C VAL A 67 -6.62 1.23 5.61
N ARG A 68 -6.95 1.49 6.87
CA ARG A 68 -6.68 2.80 7.51
C ARG A 68 -5.18 3.09 7.60
N LEU A 69 -4.38 2.10 7.99
CA LEU A 69 -2.92 2.23 8.07
C LEU A 69 -2.31 2.46 6.68
N VAL A 70 -2.70 1.67 5.69
CA VAL A 70 -2.22 1.83 4.31
C VAL A 70 -2.58 3.20 3.74
N ARG A 71 -3.79 3.70 4.00
CA ARG A 71 -4.20 5.05 3.58
C ARG A 71 -3.31 6.12 4.18
N HIS A 72 -2.91 5.97 5.45
CA HIS A 72 -1.94 6.85 6.08
C HIS A 72 -0.58 6.80 5.37
N VAL A 73 -0.03 5.59 5.16
CA VAL A 73 1.24 5.39 4.46
C VAL A 73 1.21 6.01 3.05
N TYR A 74 0.17 5.73 2.27
CA TYR A 74 0.01 6.27 0.92
C TYR A 74 -0.05 7.80 0.90
N GLY A 75 -0.79 8.42 1.83
CA GLY A 75 -0.84 9.87 1.98
C GLY A 75 0.52 10.47 2.28
N ARG A 76 1.24 9.90 3.26
CA ARG A 76 2.58 10.38 3.65
C ARG A 76 3.61 10.19 2.54
N ALA A 77 3.58 9.05 1.85
CA ALA A 77 4.43 8.80 0.70
C ALA A 77 4.17 9.82 -0.42
N SER A 78 2.91 10.12 -0.70
CA SER A 78 2.54 11.17 -1.66
C SER A 78 3.10 12.54 -1.25
N ASP A 79 2.96 12.95 0.01
CA ASP A 79 3.48 14.25 0.46
C ASP A 79 4.99 14.37 0.39
N ILE A 80 5.73 13.29 0.72
CA ILE A 80 7.18 13.24 0.60
C ILE A 80 7.61 13.37 -0.87
N LEU A 81 6.96 12.62 -1.78
CA LEU A 81 7.31 12.62 -3.20
C LEU A 81 7.02 13.95 -3.91
N HIS A 82 5.99 14.66 -3.46
CA HIS A 82 5.66 16.00 -3.98
C HIS A 82 6.39 17.14 -3.26
N GLY A 83 7.32 16.83 -2.34
CA GLY A 83 8.07 17.84 -1.59
C GLY A 83 7.22 18.66 -0.62
N ARG A 84 5.99 18.24 -0.33
CA ARG A 84 5.09 18.88 0.64
C ARG A 84 5.43 18.53 2.09
N SER A 85 6.27 17.52 2.29
CA SER A 85 6.79 17.14 3.61
C SER A 85 8.31 17.12 3.61
N SER A 86 8.89 17.69 4.67
CA SER A 86 10.32 17.59 4.99
C SER A 86 10.72 16.19 5.50
N MET A 87 9.78 15.24 5.64
CA MET A 87 10.03 13.84 6.00
C MET A 87 10.78 13.01 4.94
N VAL A 88 11.47 13.66 4.01
CA VAL A 88 12.49 12.99 3.18
C VAL A 88 13.53 12.27 4.06
N ASP A 89 13.72 12.76 5.29
CA ASP A 89 14.50 12.11 6.34
C ASP A 89 13.67 11.26 7.32
N ALA A 90 12.62 10.59 6.84
CA ALA A 90 11.92 9.59 7.64
C ALA A 90 12.95 8.62 8.25
N PRO A 91 12.92 8.40 9.58
CA PRO A 91 13.78 7.42 10.22
C PRO A 91 13.61 6.05 9.57
N ALA A 92 14.69 5.27 9.45
CA ALA A 92 14.65 3.94 8.82
C ALA A 92 13.55 3.05 9.43
N VAL A 93 13.37 3.12 10.75
CA VAL A 93 12.31 2.40 11.48
C VAL A 93 10.90 2.72 10.98
N ILE A 94 10.63 3.95 10.55
CA ILE A 94 9.31 4.33 10.00
C ILE A 94 9.12 3.71 8.62
N ILE A 95 10.17 3.69 7.79
CA ILE A 95 10.12 3.04 6.48
C ILE A 95 9.94 1.53 6.62
N ASP A 96 10.57 0.91 7.61
CA ASP A 96 10.39 -0.51 7.92
C ASP A 96 8.97 -0.83 8.40
N GLU A 97 8.39 0.03 9.24
CA GLU A 97 6.98 -0.08 9.64
C GLU A 97 6.05 0.02 8.43
N TRP A 98 6.28 1.01 7.55
CA TRP A 98 5.49 1.16 6.33
C TRP A 98 5.65 -0.04 5.41
N ARG A 99 6.86 -0.60 5.31
CA ARG A 99 7.12 -1.82 4.56
C ARG A 99 6.28 -2.98 5.08
N SER A 100 6.27 -3.21 6.40
CA SER A 100 5.45 -4.26 7.04
C SER A 100 3.95 -4.08 6.77
N ILE A 101 3.45 -2.84 6.86
CA ILE A 101 2.05 -2.51 6.54
C ILE A 101 1.73 -2.85 5.06
N VAL A 102 2.62 -2.49 4.14
CA VAL A 102 2.45 -2.78 2.70
C VAL A 102 2.53 -4.28 2.41
N GLU A 103 3.41 -5.01 3.09
CA GLU A 103 3.52 -6.48 2.93
C GLU A 103 2.25 -7.21 3.36
N ARG A 104 1.62 -6.77 4.45
CA ARG A 104 0.31 -7.30 4.87
C ARG A 104 -0.77 -7.02 3.83
N LEU A 105 -0.78 -5.82 3.23
CA LEU A 105 -1.69 -5.47 2.15
C LEU A 105 -1.47 -6.36 0.91
N GLU A 106 -0.22 -6.55 0.50
CA GLU A 106 0.11 -7.38 -0.67
C GLU A 106 -0.28 -8.85 -0.47
N THR A 107 -0.13 -9.35 0.76
CA THR A 107 -0.57 -10.69 1.15
C THR A 107 -2.08 -10.79 1.03
N LEU A 108 -2.81 -9.81 1.55
CA LEU A 108 -4.27 -9.74 1.49
C LEU A 108 -4.80 -9.61 0.06
N ALA A 109 -4.15 -8.79 -0.76
CA ALA A 109 -4.44 -8.66 -2.19
C ALA A 109 -3.97 -9.87 -3.02
N GLY A 110 -3.22 -10.80 -2.41
CA GLY A 110 -2.54 -11.93 -3.04
C GLY A 110 -1.62 -11.55 -4.20
N VAL A 111 -0.96 -10.39 -4.11
CA VAL A 111 0.19 -10.00 -4.93
C VAL A 111 1.47 -10.68 -4.43
N ARG A 112 1.54 -10.96 -3.14
CA ARG A 112 2.62 -11.72 -2.51
C ARG A 112 2.06 -13.01 -1.92
N PRO A 113 2.73 -14.16 -2.08
CA PRO A 113 2.32 -15.38 -1.41
C PRO A 113 2.44 -15.22 0.10
N VAL A 114 1.51 -15.82 0.85
CA VAL A 114 1.66 -16.01 2.30
C VAL A 114 2.93 -16.84 2.50
N VAL A 115 3.96 -16.25 3.09
CA VAL A 115 5.14 -17.01 3.51
C VAL A 115 4.85 -17.50 4.92
N ASP A 116 4.42 -18.75 5.04
CA ASP A 116 4.29 -19.41 6.34
C ASP A 116 5.66 -19.38 7.02
N SER A 117 5.75 -18.58 8.09
CA SER A 117 6.93 -18.56 8.95
C SER A 117 6.79 -19.72 9.92
N ASN A 118 7.46 -20.84 9.62
CA ASN A 118 7.69 -21.95 10.57
C ASN A 118 8.61 -21.51 11.70
#